data_AF-H9WTM5-F1
#
_entry.id   AF-H9WTM5-F1
#
_cell.length_a   1.000
_cell.length_b   1.000
_cell.length_c   1.000
_cell.angle_alpha   90.00
_cell.angle_beta   90.00
_cell.angle_gamma   90.00
#
_symmetry.space_group_name_H-M   'P 1'
#
loop_
_entity.id
_entity.type
_entity.pdbx_description
1 polymer ?
#
loop_
_entity_poly.entity_id
_entity_poly.type
_entity_poly.pdbx_seq_one_letter_code
_entity_poly.pdbx_strand_id
1 'polypeptide(L)' 'MVLAELGGSISRALQQMSNATIIDEKALQDCLNEISRALLQSDVQFKLVRDMQVNIKKIVNLEDLAAGHNKR' A
#
# COMPACT_ATOMS: atom_id res chain seq x y z
N MET A 1 12.03 7.03 -17.34
CA MET A 1 13.07 6.59 -16.38
C MET A 1 12.37 5.78 -15.31
N VAL A 2 12.70 4.50 -15.18
CA VAL A 2 11.96 3.53 -14.33
C VAL A 2 11.86 4.00 -12.86
N LEU A 3 12.88 4.71 -12.36
CA LEU A 3 12.87 5.31 -11.02
C LEU A 3 11.82 6.42 -10.84
N ALA A 4 11.57 7.24 -11.87
CA ALA A 4 10.54 8.27 -11.81
C ALA A 4 9.14 7.66 -11.86
N GLU A 5 8.97 6.57 -12.60
CA GLU A 5 7.72 5.82 -12.68
C GLU A 5 7.41 5.06 -11.40
N LEU A 6 8.43 4.45 -10.77
CA LEU A 6 8.32 3.85 -9.45
C LEU A 6 7.95 4.88 -8.38
N GLY A 7 8.68 5.99 -8.32
CA GLY A 7 8.42 7.07 -7.37
C GLY A 7 7.03 7.68 -7.54
N GLY A 8 6.60 7.88 -8.79
CA GLY A 8 5.26 8.36 -9.13
C GLY A 8 4.15 7.39 -8.72
N SER A 9 4.35 6.09 -8.95
CA SER A 9 3.36 5.05 -8.60
C SER A 9 3.19 4.90 -7.10
N ILE A 10 4.29 4.90 -6.34
CA ILE A 10 4.24 4.82 -4.87
C ILE A 10 3.62 6.08 -4.29
N SER A 11 4.00 7.27 -4.77
CA SER A 11 3.45 8.54 -4.28
C SER A 11 1.95 8.63 -4.54
N ARG A 12 1.48 8.19 -5.72
CA ARG A 12 0.07 8.13 -6.06
C ARG A 12 -0.71 7.16 -5.17
N ALA A 13 -0.19 5.95 -4.93
CA ALA A 13 -0.82 4.96 -4.06
C ALA A 13 -0.96 5.48 -2.61
N LEU A 14 0.08 6.12 -2.09
CA LEU A 14 0.06 6.74 -0.76
C LEU A 14 -0.90 7.94 -0.67
N GLN A 15 -0.98 8.77 -1.72
CA GLN A 15 -1.95 9.87 -1.79
C GLN A 15 -3.38 9.35 -1.84
N GLN A 16 -3.67 8.27 -2.57
CA GLN A 16 -4.99 7.65 -2.59
C GLN A 16 -5.37 7.13 -1.21
N MET A 17 -4.45 6.48 -0.50
CA MET A 17 -4.69 5.98 0.86
C MET A 17 -4.86 7.13 1.88
N SER A 18 -4.11 8.23 1.72
CA SER A 18 -4.22 9.40 2.59
C SER A 18 -5.55 10.16 2.38
N ASN A 19 -6.00 10.28 1.13
CA ASN A 19 -7.25 10.94 0.77
C ASN A 19 -8.49 10.06 0.95
N ALA A 20 -8.34 8.73 1.08
CA ALA A 20 -9.44 7.84 1.39
C ALA A 20 -10.03 8.21 2.77
N THR A 21 -11.29 8.64 2.76
CA THR A 21 -12.06 9.05 3.95
C THR A 21 -12.44 7.83 4.81
N ILE A 22 -12.48 6.65 4.19
CA ILE A 22 -12.67 5.35 4.83
C ILE A 22 -11.55 4.45 4.30
N ILE A 23 -10.66 4.01 5.19
CA ILE A 23 -9.65 3.01 4.83
C ILE A 23 -10.32 1.65 5.01
N ASP A 24 -10.94 1.13 3.96
CA ASP A 24 -11.42 -0.24 3.95
C ASP A 24 -10.28 -1.22 3.63
N GLU A 25 -10.43 -2.48 4.06
CA GLU A 25 -9.48 -3.55 3.77
C GLU A 25 -9.26 -3.71 2.25
N LYS A 26 -10.29 -3.45 1.45
CA LYS A 26 -10.20 -3.43 -0.02
C LYS A 26 -9.31 -2.30 -0.53
N ALA A 27 -9.46 -1.08 -0.01
CA ALA A 27 -8.65 0.07 -0.43
C ALA A 27 -7.17 -0.13 -0.08
N LEU A 28 -6.89 -0.71 1.09
CA LEU A 28 -5.54 -1.09 1.50
C LEU A 28 -4.95 -2.17 0.57
N GLN A 29 -5.74 -3.19 0.24
CA GLN A 29 -5.33 -4.27 -0.66
C GLN A 29 -5.01 -3.73 -2.06
N ASP A 30 -5.83 -2.82 -2.59
CA ASP A 30 -5.62 -2.20 -3.90
C ASP A 30 -4.34 -1.35 -3.92
N CYS A 31 -4.11 -0.54 -2.88
CA CYS A 31 -2.87 0.22 -2.69
C CYS A 31 -1.62 -0.69 -2.62
N LEU A 32 -1.68 -1.76 -1.82
CA LEU A 32 -0.59 -2.73 -1.69
C LEU A 32 -0.29 -3.44 -3.02
N ASN A 33 -1.32 -3.74 -3.81
CA ASN A 33 -1.17 -4.36 -5.11
C ASN A 33 -0.50 -3.43 -6.13
N GLU A 34 -0.85 -2.15 -6.13
CA GLU A 34 -0.25 -1.14 -7.01
C GLU A 34 1.24 -0.95 -6.69
N ILE A 35 1.60 -0.82 -5.39
CA ILE A 35 2.98 -0.74 -4.93
C ILE A 35 3.76 -2.01 -5.30
N SER A 36 3.15 -3.19 -5.11
CA SER A 36 3.80 -4.46 -5.41
C SER A 36 4.08 -4.64 -6.90
N ARG A 37 3.15 -4.21 -7.77
CA ARG A 37 3.39 -4.17 -9.22
C ARG A 37 4.54 -3.27 -9.58
N ALA A 38 4.59 -2.05 -9.02
CA ALA A 38 5.66 -1.10 -9.29
C ALA A 38 7.04 -1.62 -8.83
N LEU A 39 7.10 -2.27 -7.66
CA LEU A 39 8.33 -2.89 -7.15
C LEU A 39 8.79 -4.05 -8.04
N LEU A 40 7.87 -4.91 -8.49
CA LEU A 40 8.21 -6.01 -9.40
C LEU A 40 8.68 -5.52 -10.77
N GLN A 41 8.12 -4.42 -11.27
CA GLN A 41 8.57 -3.75 -12.51
C GLN A 41 9.95 -3.08 -12.36
N SER A 42 10.38 -2.82 -11.13
CA SER A 42 11.68 -2.22 -10.81
C SER A 42 12.74 -3.28 -10.45
N ASP A 43 12.54 -4.53 -10.87
CA ASP A 43 13.43 -5.67 -10.63
C ASP A 43 13.67 -5.99 -9.14
N VAL A 44 12.71 -5.66 -8.26
CA VAL A 44 12.78 -6.04 -6.85
C VAL A 44 12.41 -7.52 -6.68
N GLN A 45 13.16 -8.23 -5.84
CA GLN A 45 12.95 -9.66 -5.61
C GLN A 45 11.54 -9.96 -5.08
N PHE A 46 10.83 -10.90 -5.71
CA PHE A 46 9.47 -11.30 -5.33
C PHE A 46 9.32 -11.67 -3.85
N LYS A 47 10.32 -12.36 -3.29
CA LYS A 47 10.34 -12.72 -1.86
C LYS A 47 10.27 -11.47 -0.96
N LEU A 48 11.03 -10.44 -1.29
CA LEU A 48 11.05 -9.18 -0.53
C LEU A 48 9.71 -8.45 -0.64
N VAL A 49 9.12 -8.40 -1.84
CA VAL A 49 7.79 -7.78 -2.06
C VAL A 49 6.71 -8.53 -1.27
N ARG A 50 6.77 -9.87 -1.23
CA ARG A 50 5.84 -10.70 -0.45
C ARG A 50 6.01 -10.48 1.05
N ASP A 51 7.24 -10.47 1.54
CA ASP A 51 7.53 -10.23 2.96
C ASP A 51 7.06 -8.82 3.38
N MET A 52 7.25 -7.81 2.52
CA MET A 52 6.69 -6.47 2.73
C MET A 52 5.17 -6.48 2.84
N GLN A 53 4.44 -7.14 1.92
CA GLN A 53 2.99 -7.23 1.99
C GLN A 53 2.51 -7.89 3.29
N VAL A 54 3.15 -8.99 3.69
CA VAL A 54 2.81 -9.71 4.93
C VAL A 54 3.09 -8.84 6.15
N ASN A 55 4.22 -8.13 6.17
CA ASN A 55 4.57 -7.24 7.27
C ASN A 55 3.61 -6.05 7.36
N ILE A 56 3.23 -5.43 6.24
CA ILE A 56 2.26 -4.33 6.25
C ILE A 56 0.89 -4.82 6.72
N LYS A 57 0.41 -5.98 6.24
CA LYS A 57 -0.85 -6.57 6.72
C LYS A 57 -0.82 -6.88 8.21
N LYS A 58 0.33 -7.33 8.74
CA LYS A 58 0.52 -7.56 10.19
C LYS A 58 0.58 -6.28 11.01
N ILE A 59 1.15 -5.20 10.48
CA ILE A 59 1.20 -3.89 11.17
C ILE A 59 -0.18 -3.23 11.15
N VAL A 60 -0.90 -3.38 10.04
CA VAL A 60 -2.24 -2.82 9.84
C VAL A 60 -3.33 -3.74 10.43
N ASN A 61 -2.96 -4.77 11.21
CA ASN A 61 -3.92 -5.70 11.83
C ASN A 61 -4.94 -4.94 12.70
N LEU A 62 -6.10 -4.69 12.10
CA LEU A 62 -7.49 -4.94 12.52
C LEU A 62 -7.99 -4.53 13.92
N GLU A 63 -7.15 -4.28 14.92
CA GLU A 63 -7.60 -3.75 16.23
C GLU A 63 -7.83 -2.22 16.18
N ASP A 64 -7.06 -1.48 15.37
CA ASP A 64 -7.22 -0.02 15.19
C ASP A 64 -8.25 0.34 14.10
N LEU A 65 -8.44 -0.54 13.10
CA LEU A 65 -9.42 -0.36 12.03
C LEU A 65 -10.88 -0.61 12.48
N ALA A 66 -11.09 -1.42 13.52
CA ALA A 66 -12.41 -1.61 14.13
C ALA A 66 -12.88 -0.38 14.93
N ALA A 67 -11.93 0.44 15.40
CA ALA A 67 -12.21 1.74 15.99
C ALA A 67 -12.31 2.79 14.87
N GLY A 68 -13.41 2.73 14.10
CA GLY A 68 -13.66 3.56 12.93
C GLY A 68 -13.05 4.96 13.02
N HIS A 69 -11.91 5.14 12.35
CA HIS A 69 -11.21 6.41 12.26
C HIS A 69 -11.98 7.32 11.29
N ASN A 70 -13.04 7.94 11.81
CA ASN A 70 -13.61 9.11 11.17
C ASN A 70 -12.58 10.25 11.32
N LYS A 71 -11.89 10.58 10.22
CA LYS A 71 -11.00 11.75 10.13
C LYS A 71 -11.84 13.01 10.31
N ARG A 72 -12.07 13.44 11.54
CA ARG A 72 -12.48 14.81 11.86
C ARG A 72 -11.27 15.71 11.98
#